data_AF-A0A963XY09-F1
#
_entry.id   AF-A0A963XY09-F1
#
_cell.length_a   1.000
_cell.length_b   1.000
_cell.length_c   1.000
_cell.angle_alpha   90.00
_cell.angle_beta   90.00
_cell.angle_gamma   90.00
#
_symmetry.space_group_name_H-M   'P 1'
#
loop_
_entity.id
_entity.type
_entity.pdbx_description
1 polymer ?
#
loop_
_entity_poly.entity_id
_entity_poly.type
_entity_poly.pdbx_seq_one_letter_code
_entity_poly.pdbx_strand_id
1 'polypeptide(L)'
;MNSSTDDPATAYARAVEAGKIIAGPHVRNAARRHLDDLVTGPKRGLVWDTEAADRFYRFCSAVLRLSEGQFDGIPFNLHPSQQFICGSLFGWKWEKTGKRRFRRAYIEQGKGNGKSPMVGAIGLYGL
;
A
#
# COMPACT_ATOMS: atom_id res chain seq x y z
N MET A 1 19.01 -9.43 19.55
CA MET A 1 17.58 -9.09 19.33
C MET A 1 17.51 -8.15 18.13
N ASN A 2 17.33 -8.66 16.91
CA ASN A 2 17.14 -7.83 15.71
C ASN A 2 16.33 -8.63 14.69
N SER A 3 15.02 -8.39 14.66
CA SER A 3 14.12 -8.80 13.58
C SER A 3 12.83 -8.00 13.72
N SER A 4 12.88 -6.68 13.57
CA SER A 4 11.68 -5.99 13.08
C SER A 4 11.67 -6.23 11.57
N THR A 5 10.98 -7.27 11.12
CA THR A 5 10.63 -7.42 9.71
C THR A 5 9.81 -6.18 9.36
N ASP A 6 10.34 -5.34 8.48
CA ASP A 6 9.62 -4.14 8.01
C ASP A 6 8.22 -4.54 7.52
N ASP A 7 7.23 -3.67 7.74
CA ASP A 7 5.89 -3.88 7.16
C ASP A 7 5.97 -3.90 5.61
N PRO A 8 5.01 -4.52 4.90
CA PRO A 8 5.10 -4.70 3.45
C PRO A 8 5.31 -3.40 2.66
N ALA A 9 4.73 -2.28 3.09
CA ALA A 9 4.88 -1.01 2.39
C ALA A 9 6.27 -0.40 2.63
N THR A 10 6.76 -0.42 3.87
CA THR A 10 8.11 0.02 4.20
C THR A 10 9.17 -0.84 3.49
N ALA A 11 8.99 -2.16 3.48
CA ALA A 11 9.89 -3.10 2.79
C ALA A 11 9.96 -2.81 1.28
N TYR A 12 8.82 -2.58 0.62
CA TYR A 12 8.80 -2.19 -0.79
C TYR A 12 9.50 -0.85 -1.03
N ALA A 13 9.26 0.16 -0.18
CA ALA A 13 9.87 1.47 -0.31
C ALA A 13 11.41 1.39 -0.20
N ARG A 14 11.93 0.65 0.77
CA ARG A 14 13.38 0.39 0.90
C ARG A 14 13.95 -0.38 -0.28
N ALA A 15 13.23 -1.39 -0.79
CA ALA A 15 13.69 -2.15 -1.95
C ALA A 15 13.78 -1.29 -3.23
N VAL A 16 12.86 -0.35 -3.41
CA VAL A 16 12.90 0.65 -4.49
C VAL A 16 14.07 1.63 -4.30
N GLU A 17 14.26 2.15 -3.08
CA GLU A 17 15.31 3.12 -2.76
C GLU A 17 16.72 2.50 -2.91
N ALA A 18 16.87 1.23 -2.52
CA ALA A 18 18.08 0.44 -2.73
C ALA A 18 18.30 -0.03 -4.17
N GLY A 19 17.39 0.28 -5.11
CA GLY A 19 17.49 -0.14 -6.51
C GLY A 19 17.26 -1.64 -6.76
N LYS A 20 16.84 -2.42 -5.76
CA LYS A 20 16.50 -3.85 -5.90
C LYS A 20 15.22 -4.03 -6.72
N ILE A 21 14.28 -3.10 -6.59
CA ILE A 21 13.10 -3.00 -7.46
C ILE A 21 13.31 -1.81 -8.39
N ILE A 22 13.44 -2.10 -9.68
CA ILE A 22 13.53 -1.05 -10.71
C ILE A 22 12.16 -0.37 -10.82
N ALA A 23 12.14 0.94 -10.55
CA ALA A 23 10.91 1.72 -10.58
C ALA A 23 11.10 3.03 -11.35
N GLY A 24 10.02 3.59 -11.89
CA GLY A 24 10.03 4.91 -12.52
C GLY A 24 10.16 6.06 -11.51
N PRO A 25 10.38 7.31 -11.98
CA PRO A 25 10.64 8.45 -11.10
C PRO A 25 9.51 8.71 -10.09
N HIS A 26 8.24 8.59 -10.50
CA HIS A 26 7.10 8.81 -9.61
C HIS A 26 7.01 7.78 -8.48
N VAL A 27 7.31 6.52 -8.76
CA VAL A 27 7.32 5.45 -7.75
C VAL A 27 8.48 5.62 -6.79
N ARG A 28 9.69 5.98 -7.29
CA ARG A 28 10.85 6.30 -6.44
C ARG A 28 10.54 7.49 -5.52
N ASN A 29 9.90 8.53 -6.04
CA ASN A 29 9.51 9.70 -5.24
C ASN A 29 8.46 9.33 -4.19
N ALA A 30 7.50 8.47 -4.51
CA ALA A 30 6.52 7.98 -3.54
C ALA A 30 7.17 7.13 -2.43
N ALA A 31 8.11 6.25 -2.79
CA ALA A 31 8.88 5.42 -1.85
C ALA A 31 9.74 6.29 -0.93
N ARG A 32 10.48 7.26 -1.49
CA ARG A 32 11.27 8.23 -0.71
C ARG A 32 10.37 9.03 0.24
N ARG A 33 9.25 9.56 -0.26
CA ARG A 33 8.26 10.26 0.57
C ARG A 33 7.81 9.39 1.75
N HIS A 34 7.48 8.13 1.52
CA HIS A 34 7.09 7.20 2.58
C HIS A 34 8.19 7.09 3.65
N LEU A 35 9.45 6.86 3.25
CA LEU A 35 10.58 6.74 4.18
C LEU A 35 10.86 8.06 4.92
N ASP A 36 10.79 9.20 4.23
CA ASP A 36 10.95 10.53 4.83
C ASP A 36 9.84 10.85 5.83
N ASP A 37 8.60 10.44 5.54
CA ASP A 37 7.46 10.63 6.42
C ASP A 37 7.55 9.74 7.68
N LEU A 38 8.20 8.57 7.63
CA LEU A 38 8.47 7.77 8.84
C LEU A 38 9.34 8.54 9.84
N VAL A 39 10.27 9.36 9.35
CA VAL A 39 11.20 10.13 10.20
C VAL A 39 10.62 11.50 10.56
N THR A 40 10.06 12.21 9.57
CA THR A 40 9.68 13.63 9.70
C THR A 40 8.18 13.85 9.83
N GLY A 41 7.38 12.83 9.54
CA GLY A 41 5.91 12.87 9.60
C GLY A 41 5.36 13.13 11.01
N PRO A 42 5.89 12.52 12.08
CA PRO A 42 5.39 12.75 13.44
C PRO A 42 5.42 14.23 13.84
N LYS A 43 6.47 14.97 13.48
CA LYS A 43 6.57 16.42 13.73
C LYS A 43 5.49 17.24 13.00
N ARG A 44 4.90 16.69 11.93
CA ARG A 44 3.78 17.27 11.20
C ARG A 44 2.42 16.75 11.67
N GLY A 45 2.37 15.83 12.64
CA GLY A 45 1.13 15.18 13.10
C GLY A 45 0.68 14.01 12.22
N LEU A 46 1.60 13.40 11.46
CA LEU A 46 1.33 12.17 10.71
C LEU A 46 1.73 10.96 11.53
N VAL A 47 0.90 9.91 11.47
CA VAL A 47 1.19 8.59 12.03
C VAL A 47 1.15 7.53 10.93
N TRP A 48 2.09 6.60 11.00
CA TRP A 48 2.09 5.37 10.19
C TRP A 48 1.38 4.26 10.97
N ASP A 49 0.13 4.01 10.60
CA ASP A 49 -0.72 2.99 11.22
C ASP A 49 -0.62 1.69 10.41
N THR A 50 0.34 0.83 10.80
CA THR A 50 0.61 -0.45 10.15
C THR A 50 -0.60 -1.39 10.23
N GLU A 51 -1.32 -1.43 11.36
CA GLU A 51 -2.51 -2.27 11.52
C GLU A 51 -3.63 -1.86 10.56
N ALA A 52 -3.79 -0.56 10.27
CA ALA A 52 -4.77 -0.11 9.28
C ALA A 52 -4.43 -0.55 7.85
N ALA A 53 -3.13 -0.56 7.50
CA ALA A 53 -2.68 -1.11 6.23
C ALA A 53 -2.88 -2.63 6.17
N ASP A 54 -2.46 -3.35 7.21
CA ASP A 54 -2.59 -4.81 7.30
C ASP A 54 -4.03 -5.30 7.30
N ARG A 55 -4.94 -4.53 7.90
CA ARG A 55 -6.37 -4.82 7.86
C ARG A 55 -6.91 -4.77 6.42
N PHE A 56 -6.46 -3.82 5.61
CA PHE A 56 -6.84 -3.78 4.19
C PHE A 56 -6.25 -4.97 3.42
N TYR A 57 -5.01 -5.35 3.69
CA TYR A 57 -4.39 -6.53 3.05
C TYR A 57 -5.15 -7.81 3.40
N ARG A 58 -5.48 -8.00 4.69
CA ARG A 58 -6.30 -9.12 5.19
C ARG A 58 -7.69 -9.10 4.59
N PHE A 59 -8.33 -7.95 4.44
CA PHE A 59 -9.61 -7.85 3.75
C PHE A 59 -9.50 -8.40 2.31
N CYS A 60 -8.48 -8.00 1.56
CA CYS A 60 -8.27 -8.48 0.19
C CYS A 60 -8.11 -10.00 0.14
N SER A 61 -7.23 -10.57 0.97
CA SER A 61 -6.94 -12.02 0.91
C SER A 61 -8.02 -12.88 1.57
N ALA A 62 -8.63 -12.44 2.66
CA ALA A 62 -9.62 -13.23 3.39
C ALA A 62 -11.01 -13.17 2.77
N VAL A 63 -11.43 -11.99 2.28
CA VAL A 63 -12.82 -11.74 1.84
C VAL A 63 -12.96 -11.83 0.33
N LEU A 64 -12.00 -11.32 -0.44
CA LEU A 64 -12.16 -11.19 -1.88
C LEU A 64 -11.65 -12.42 -2.63
N ARG A 65 -12.32 -12.72 -3.75
CA ARG A 65 -11.97 -13.79 -4.69
C ARG A 65 -11.92 -13.20 -6.10
N LEU A 66 -10.93 -13.64 -6.87
CA LEU A 66 -10.85 -13.32 -8.30
C LEU A 66 -11.88 -14.15 -9.06
N SER A 67 -12.42 -13.62 -10.16
CA SER A 67 -13.57 -14.19 -10.87
C SER A 67 -13.33 -14.38 -12.37
N GLU A 68 -12.06 -14.48 -12.79
CA GLU A 68 -11.70 -14.51 -14.22
C GLU A 68 -10.69 -15.63 -14.54
N GLY A 69 -11.09 -16.52 -15.46
CA GLY A 69 -10.23 -17.52 -16.08
C GLY A 69 -9.55 -18.43 -15.06
N GLN A 70 -8.23 -18.61 -15.21
CA GLN A 70 -7.42 -19.45 -14.31
C GLN A 70 -7.36 -18.95 -12.86
N PHE A 71 -7.85 -17.74 -12.58
CA PHE A 71 -7.83 -17.14 -11.25
C PHE A 71 -9.16 -17.26 -10.53
N ASP A 72 -10.18 -17.87 -11.14
CA ASP A 72 -11.51 -17.99 -10.55
C ASP A 72 -11.46 -18.71 -9.17
N GLY A 73 -12.11 -18.11 -8.18
CA GLY A 73 -12.15 -18.62 -6.80
C GLY A 73 -10.85 -18.47 -6.01
N ILE A 74 -9.78 -17.89 -6.57
CA ILE A 74 -8.50 -17.70 -5.86
C ILE A 74 -8.58 -16.46 -4.95
N PRO A 75 -8.09 -16.53 -3.69
CA PRO A 75 -7.92 -15.37 -2.83
C PRO A 75 -7.18 -14.20 -3.49
N PHE A 76 -7.69 -12.98 -3.34
CA PHE A 76 -7.02 -11.81 -3.90
C PHE A 76 -5.84 -11.35 -3.01
N ASN A 77 -4.69 -11.96 -3.24
CA ASN A 77 -3.44 -11.54 -2.61
C ASN A 77 -2.83 -10.36 -3.38
N LEU A 78 -2.62 -9.25 -2.68
CA LEU A 78 -2.02 -8.05 -3.27
C LEU A 78 -0.55 -8.32 -3.64
N HIS A 79 -0.16 -7.90 -4.84
CA HIS A 79 1.25 -7.83 -5.24
C HIS A 79 2.01 -6.79 -4.39
N PRO A 80 3.33 -6.91 -4.13
CA PRO A 80 4.07 -5.94 -3.31
C PRO A 80 3.90 -4.47 -3.70
N SER A 81 3.81 -4.16 -5.00
CA SER A 81 3.53 -2.79 -5.46
C SER A 81 2.11 -2.32 -5.11
N GLN A 82 1.13 -3.21 -5.12
CA GLN A 82 -0.25 -2.93 -4.71
C GLN A 82 -0.34 -2.79 -3.19
N GLN A 83 0.39 -3.60 -2.42
CA GLN A 83 0.54 -3.42 -0.97
C GLN A 83 1.12 -2.04 -0.66
N PHE A 84 2.18 -1.60 -1.36
CA PHE A 84 2.73 -0.26 -1.18
C PHE A 84 1.72 0.85 -1.48
N ILE A 85 0.96 0.74 -2.57
CA ILE A 85 -0.09 1.70 -2.94
C ILE A 85 -1.18 1.74 -1.87
N CYS A 86 -1.82 0.61 -1.59
CA CYS A 86 -2.95 0.53 -0.67
C CYS A 86 -2.52 0.81 0.78
N GLY A 87 -1.38 0.30 1.20
CA GLY A 87 -0.77 0.61 2.50
C GLY A 87 -0.53 2.09 2.66
N SER A 88 0.01 2.76 1.64
CA SER A 88 0.17 4.21 1.69
C SER A 88 -1.17 4.93 1.88
N LEU A 89 -2.22 4.48 1.19
CA LEU A 89 -3.56 5.09 1.26
C LEU A 89 -4.23 4.89 2.62
N PHE A 90 -4.17 3.69 3.19
CA PHE A 90 -4.90 3.36 4.43
C PHE A 90 -4.08 3.52 5.70
N GLY A 91 -2.75 3.36 5.63
CA GLY A 91 -1.84 3.42 6.78
C GLY A 91 -1.39 4.82 7.16
N TRP A 92 -1.23 5.75 6.21
CA TRP A 92 -0.87 7.13 6.56
C TRP A 92 -2.09 7.91 7.05
N LYS A 93 -2.05 8.35 8.30
CA LYS A 93 -3.15 9.07 8.96
C LYS A 93 -2.67 10.34 9.66
N TRP A 94 -3.60 11.25 9.90
CA TRP A 94 -3.41 12.38 10.80
C TRP A 94 -3.67 11.92 12.24
N GLU A 95 -2.66 12.01 13.11
CA GLU A 95 -2.74 11.57 14.50
C GLU A 95 -3.94 12.18 15.23
N LYS A 96 -4.12 13.50 15.10
CA LYS A 96 -5.21 14.24 15.76
C LYS A 96 -6.62 13.76 15.40
N THR A 97 -6.83 13.26 14.19
CA THR A 97 -8.18 12.96 13.68
C THR A 97 -8.42 11.49 13.36
N GLY A 98 -7.37 10.67 13.31
CA GLY A 98 -7.43 9.29 12.82
C GLY A 98 -7.78 9.17 11.33
N LYS A 99 -7.99 10.27 10.60
CA LYS A 99 -8.37 10.26 9.18
C LYS A 99 -7.17 10.03 8.28
N ARG A 100 -7.41 9.43 7.12
CA ARG A 100 -6.39 9.20 6.07
C ARG A 100 -5.76 10.52 5.64
N ARG A 101 -4.43 10.52 5.51
CA ARG A 101 -3.67 11.63 4.94
C ARG A 101 -4.02 11.83 3.47
N PHE A 102 -4.00 10.74 2.71
CA PHE A 102 -4.27 10.78 1.28
C PHE A 102 -5.78 10.59 1.03
N ARG A 103 -6.40 11.63 0.47
CA ARG A 103 -7.82 11.61 0.05
C ARG A 103 -7.99 11.48 -1.46
N ARG A 104 -6.89 11.55 -2.21
CA ARG A 104 -6.83 11.41 -3.66
C ARG A 104 -5.61 10.60 -4.02
N ALA A 105 -5.76 9.70 -4.98
CA ALA A 105 -4.69 8.88 -5.51
C ALA A 105 -4.76 8.93 -7.04
N TYR A 106 -3.60 9.09 -7.67
CA TYR A 106 -3.42 8.91 -9.10
C TYR A 106 -2.47 7.75 -9.32
N ILE A 107 -2.92 6.72 -10.03
CA ILE A 107 -2.22 5.45 -10.17
C ILE A 107 -2.21 5.09 -11.66
N GLU A 108 -1.02 5.11 -12.27
CA GLU A 108 -0.82 4.64 -13.63
C GLU A 108 -0.20 3.25 -13.61
N GLN A 109 -0.86 2.29 -14.27
CA GLN A 109 -0.37 0.92 -14.40
C GLN A 109 -0.74 0.33 -15.76
N GLY A 110 0.21 -0.41 -16.34
CA GLY A 110 0.02 -1.11 -17.61
C GLY A 110 -1.07 -2.18 -17.56
N LYS A 111 -1.46 -2.70 -18.72
CA LYS A 111 -2.38 -3.85 -18.84
C LYS A 111 -1.79 -5.08 -18.12
N GLY A 112 -2.64 -5.90 -17.50
CA GLY A 112 -2.23 -7.16 -16.84
C GLY A 112 -1.76 -7.05 -15.38
N ASN A 113 -1.67 -5.86 -14.80
CA ASN A 113 -1.17 -5.67 -13.42
C ASN A 113 -2.22 -5.85 -12.30
N GLY A 114 -3.38 -6.44 -12.59
CA GLY A 114 -4.44 -6.61 -11.58
C GLY A 114 -5.01 -5.30 -11.01
N LYS A 115 -4.99 -4.21 -11.78
CA LYS A 115 -5.46 -2.88 -11.32
C LYS A 115 -6.98 -2.82 -11.08
N SER A 116 -7.78 -3.51 -11.90
CA SER A 116 -9.24 -3.55 -11.75
C SER A 116 -9.69 -4.18 -10.43
N PRO A 117 -9.23 -5.39 -10.06
CA PRO A 117 -9.60 -5.97 -8.76
C PRO A 117 -9.05 -5.15 -7.58
N MET A 118 -7.87 -4.53 -7.70
CA MET A 118 -7.33 -3.64 -6.66
C MET A 118 -8.25 -2.43 -6.41
N VAL A 119 -8.69 -1.74 -7.47
CA VAL A 119 -9.59 -0.59 -7.34
C VAL A 119 -10.99 -1.03 -6.84
N GLY A 120 -11.47 -2.20 -7.27
CA GLY A 120 -12.68 -2.80 -6.72
C GLY A 120 -12.59 -3.07 -5.21
N ALA A 121 -11.47 -3.62 -4.74
CA ALA A 121 -11.21 -3.83 -3.32
C ALA A 121 -11.19 -2.52 -2.53
N ILE A 122 -10.57 -1.46 -3.06
CA ILE A 122 -10.58 -0.12 -2.45
C ILE A 122 -12.02 0.41 -2.32
N GLY A 123 -12.82 0.28 -3.40
CA GLY A 123 -14.21 0.71 -3.40
C GLY A 123 -15.09 -0.04 -2.39
N LEU A 124 -14.93 -1.36 -2.30
CA LEU A 124 -15.68 -2.19 -1.35
C LEU A 124 -15.28 -1.96 0.11
N TYR A 125 -14.00 -1.70 0.37
CA TYR A 125 -13.51 -1.48 1.74
C TYR A 125 -13.91 -0.11 2.29
N GLY A 126 -13.90 0.91 1.43
CA GLY A 126 -14.35 2.26 1.78
C GLY A 126 -13.52 3.38 1.15
N LEU A 127 -14.24 4.35 0.58
CA LEU A 127 -13.77 5.70 0.24
C LEU A 127 -14.00 6.68 1.40
#